data_AF-A0A2E3ZUF0-F1
#
_entry.id   AF-A0A2E3ZUF0-F1
#
_cell.length_a   1.000
_cell.length_b   1.000
_cell.length_c   1.000
_cell.angle_alpha   90.00
_cell.angle_beta   90.00
_cell.angle_gamma   90.00
#
_symmetry.space_group_name_H-M   'P 1'
#
loop_
_entity.id
_entity.type
_entity.pdbx_description
1 polymer ?
#
loop_
_entity_poly.entity_id
_entity_poly.type
_entity_poly.pdbx_seq_one_letter_code
_entity_poly.pdbx_strand_id
1 'polypeptide(L)'
;MKKSLIFFLFFLLTCPSIGLSAWFKLFSSQTADLYLDTSSIKREDNSLFFSQLVNYKVKQSNGMLSLITFSEVNCRNLSIRDIKYFTYKNKMGKGKNFYSGKPKKNWKNTKKGTSVYFLNEVLCDRVLK
;
A
#
# COMPACT_ATOMS: atom_id res chain seq x y z
N MET A 1 33.67 26.08 -25.69
CA MET A 1 32.41 25.30 -25.55
C MET A 1 32.52 24.06 -24.63
N LYS A 2 33.63 23.84 -23.89
CA LYS A 2 33.78 22.68 -22.97
C LYS A 2 33.31 22.92 -21.52
N LYS A 3 33.19 24.19 -21.08
CA LYS A 3 32.77 24.55 -19.70
C LYS A 3 31.26 24.42 -19.46
N SER A 4 30.44 24.49 -20.52
CA SER A 4 28.98 24.33 -20.43
C SER A 4 28.56 22.87 -20.23
N LEU A 5 29.36 21.90 -20.73
CA LEU A 5 29.09 20.47 -20.57
C LEU A 5 29.23 20.01 -19.10
N ILE A 6 30.14 20.63 -18.35
CA ILE A 6 30.40 20.28 -16.94
C ILE A 6 29.22 20.71 -16.04
N PHE A 7 28.56 21.82 -16.36
CA PHE A 7 27.42 22.31 -15.59
C PHE A 7 26.17 21.43 -15.78
N PHE A 8 25.98 20.85 -16.98
CA PHE A 8 24.89 19.92 -17.25
C PHE A 8 25.07 18.58 -16.52
N LEU A 9 26.31 18.11 -16.34
CA LEU A 9 26.62 16.87 -15.63
C LEU A 9 26.33 16.98 -14.11
N PHE A 10 26.53 18.15 -13.52
CA PHE A 10 26.22 18.40 -12.10
C PHE A 10 24.71 18.43 -11.80
N PHE A 11 23.88 18.85 -12.77
CA PHE A 11 22.42 18.92 -12.60
C PHE A 11 21.74 17.54 -12.58
N LEU A 12 22.37 16.52 -13.19
CA LEU A 12 21.84 15.15 -13.20
C LEU A 12 22.08 14.41 -11.87
N LEU A 13 23.10 14.80 -11.10
CA LEU A 13 23.46 14.15 -9.83
C LEU A 13 22.61 14.61 -8.64
N THR A 14 21.87 15.71 -8.78
CA THR A 14 20.99 16.25 -7.73
C THR A 14 19.52 15.96 -7.97
N CYS A 15 19.17 15.17 -8.98
CA CYS A 15 17.79 14.74 -9.14
C CYS A 15 17.46 13.82 -7.96
N PRO A 16 16.61 14.23 -6.98
CA PRO A 16 16.14 13.29 -5.99
C PRO A 16 15.48 12.17 -6.79
N SER A 17 15.94 10.93 -6.60
CA SER A 17 15.31 9.77 -7.21
C SER A 17 13.84 9.89 -6.91
N ILE A 18 13.04 10.22 -7.93
CA ILE A 18 11.60 10.39 -7.81
C ILE A 18 11.14 9.11 -7.14
N GLY A 19 10.67 9.22 -5.89
CA GLY A 19 10.35 8.07 -5.07
C GLY A 19 9.30 7.25 -5.79
N LEU A 20 9.75 6.24 -6.55
CA LEU A 20 8.86 5.23 -7.06
C LEU A 20 8.25 4.62 -5.82
N SER A 21 6.94 4.80 -5.64
CA SER A 21 6.15 4.08 -4.64
C SER A 21 6.49 2.60 -4.80
N ALA A 22 7.36 2.12 -3.90
CA ALA A 22 7.89 0.79 -3.93
C ALA A 22 6.94 -0.05 -3.10
N TRP A 23 6.00 -0.71 -3.78
CA TRP A 23 5.17 -1.73 -3.17
C TRP A 23 6.07 -2.75 -2.46
N PHE A 24 6.10 -2.71 -1.14
CA PHE A 24 6.87 -3.63 -0.32
C PHE A 24 6.10 -4.94 -0.20
N LYS A 25 6.65 -6.04 -0.70
CA LYS A 25 5.99 -7.36 -0.61
C LYS A 25 6.02 -7.85 0.84
N LEU A 26 4.85 -7.97 1.46
CA LEU A 26 4.71 -8.46 2.84
C LEU A 26 4.78 -9.99 2.89
N PHE A 27 3.98 -10.67 2.06
CA PHE A 27 3.97 -12.13 1.99
C PHE A 27 3.45 -12.62 0.64
N SER A 28 3.76 -13.87 0.30
CA SER A 28 3.22 -14.60 -0.84
C SER A 28 2.47 -15.83 -0.36
N SER A 29 1.36 -16.14 -1.00
CA SER A 29 0.57 -17.36 -0.76
C SER A 29 0.35 -18.10 -2.08
N GLN A 30 -0.32 -19.26 -2.05
CA GLN A 30 -0.65 -19.98 -3.29
C GLN A 30 -1.63 -19.21 -4.19
N THR A 31 -2.40 -18.25 -3.65
CA THR A 31 -3.47 -17.56 -4.39
C THR A 31 -3.13 -16.11 -4.74
N ALA A 32 -2.33 -15.43 -3.93
CA ALA A 32 -1.98 -14.03 -4.12
C ALA A 32 -0.69 -13.61 -3.39
N ASP A 33 -0.12 -12.50 -3.85
CA ASP A 33 0.93 -11.76 -3.16
C ASP A 33 0.33 -10.50 -2.50
N LEU A 34 0.70 -10.21 -1.26
CA LEU A 34 0.30 -8.99 -0.56
C LEU A 34 1.46 -8.01 -0.52
N TYR A 35 1.16 -6.75 -0.80
CA TYR A 35 2.10 -5.64 -0.76
C TYR A 35 1.57 -4.49 0.10
N LEU A 36 2.50 -3.70 0.65
CA LEU A 36 2.28 -2.46 1.38
C LEU A 36 2.89 -1.30 0.61
N ASP A 37 2.14 -0.22 0.41
CA ASP A 37 2.71 1.03 -0.08
C ASP A 37 3.28 1.82 1.10
N THR A 38 4.60 1.73 1.30
CA THR A 38 5.29 2.38 2.41
C THR A 38 5.20 3.90 2.34
N SER A 39 5.05 4.48 1.15
CA SER A 39 4.90 5.93 0.96
C SER A 39 3.53 6.46 1.37
N SER A 40 2.53 5.58 1.45
CA SER A 40 1.16 5.95 1.87
C SER A 40 0.93 5.89 3.37
N ILE A 41 1.91 5.41 4.13
CA ILE A 41 1.80 5.24 5.57
C ILE A 41 1.77 6.61 6.24
N LYS A 42 0.69 6.92 6.94
CA LYS A 42 0.52 8.18 7.67
C LYS A 42 -0.13 7.93 9.01
N ARG A 43 0.42 8.51 10.07
CA ARG A 43 -0.20 8.52 11.39
C ARG A 43 -0.87 9.86 11.67
N GLU A 44 -2.08 9.80 12.21
CA GLU A 44 -2.81 10.95 12.73
C GLU A 44 -3.37 10.52 14.10
N ASP A 45 -2.75 11.00 15.16
CA ASP A 45 -3.02 10.58 16.52
C ASP A 45 -2.94 9.05 16.74
N ASN A 46 -4.11 8.44 17.00
CA ASN A 46 -4.26 7.02 17.24
C ASN A 46 -4.71 6.28 15.98
N SER A 47 -4.93 6.98 14.89
CA SER A 47 -5.26 6.39 13.59
C SER A 47 -4.00 6.29 12.73
N LEU A 48 -3.84 5.16 12.07
CA LEU A 48 -2.78 4.92 11.11
C LEU A 48 -3.39 4.51 9.78
N PHE A 49 -3.04 5.22 8.72
CA PHE A 49 -3.55 5.04 7.38
C PHE A 49 -2.49 4.45 6.47
N PHE A 50 -2.88 3.54 5.58
CA PHE A 50 -1.99 2.98 4.58
C PHE A 50 -2.76 2.35 3.42
N SER A 51 -2.09 2.17 2.29
CA SER A 51 -2.57 1.41 1.15
C SER A 51 -1.89 0.04 1.09
N GLN A 52 -2.69 -0.99 0.84
CA GLN A 52 -2.23 -2.34 0.58
C GLN A 52 -2.69 -2.80 -0.80
N LEU A 53 -1.91 -3.68 -1.43
CA LEU A 53 -2.20 -4.25 -2.73
C LEU A 53 -2.21 -5.77 -2.65
N VAL A 54 -3.32 -6.37 -3.06
CA VAL A 54 -3.43 -7.80 -3.30
C VAL A 54 -3.23 -8.04 -4.79
N ASN A 55 -2.22 -8.85 -5.14
CA ASN A 55 -1.92 -9.24 -6.51
C ASN A 55 -2.25 -10.72 -6.69
N TYR A 56 -3.38 -11.01 -7.34
CA TYR A 56 -3.85 -12.38 -7.51
C TYR A 56 -3.04 -13.13 -8.56
N LYS A 57 -2.74 -14.40 -8.29
CA LYS A 57 -2.05 -15.27 -9.25
C LYS A 57 -2.98 -15.68 -10.40
N VAL A 58 -4.27 -15.84 -10.10
CA VAL A 58 -5.34 -16.20 -11.05
C VAL A 58 -6.41 -15.11 -11.06
N LYS A 59 -7.05 -14.91 -12.21
CA LYS A 59 -8.17 -13.97 -12.39
C LYS A 59 -9.34 -14.36 -11.48
N GLN A 60 -9.84 -13.41 -10.71
CA GLN A 60 -11.00 -13.62 -9.84
C GLN A 60 -12.29 -13.67 -10.66
N SER A 61 -13.40 -14.15 -10.08
CA SER A 61 -14.70 -14.29 -10.76
C SER A 61 -15.24 -12.98 -11.35
N ASN A 62 -15.00 -11.85 -10.68
CA ASN A 62 -15.35 -10.51 -11.16
C ASN A 62 -14.35 -9.95 -12.19
N GLY A 63 -13.35 -10.73 -12.58
CA GLY A 63 -12.35 -10.42 -13.57
C GLY A 63 -11.14 -9.63 -13.09
N MET A 64 -11.00 -9.33 -11.79
CA MET A 64 -9.83 -8.60 -11.28
C MET A 64 -8.59 -9.51 -11.18
N LEU A 65 -7.42 -8.91 -11.40
CA LEU A 65 -6.10 -9.50 -11.12
C LEU A 65 -5.37 -8.77 -10.00
N SER A 66 -5.81 -7.56 -9.64
CA SER A 66 -5.31 -6.89 -8.44
C SER A 66 -6.35 -5.98 -7.80
N LEU A 67 -6.16 -5.74 -6.51
CA LEU A 67 -6.99 -4.93 -5.63
C LEU A 67 -6.08 -4.03 -4.80
N ILE A 68 -6.32 -2.72 -4.82
CA ILE A 68 -5.71 -1.77 -3.88
C ILE A 68 -6.75 -1.35 -2.86
N THR A 69 -6.41 -1.42 -1.58
CA THR A 69 -7.30 -1.02 -0.48
C THR A 69 -6.60 0.03 0.37
N PHE A 70 -7.27 1.16 0.59
CA PHE A 70 -6.84 2.17 1.55
C PHE A 70 -7.54 1.90 2.88
N SER A 71 -6.74 1.70 3.93
CA SER A 71 -7.18 1.19 5.22
C SER A 71 -6.81 2.15 6.35
N GLU A 72 -7.53 2.05 7.46
CA GLU A 72 -7.25 2.73 8.70
C GLU A 72 -7.18 1.73 9.86
N VAL A 73 -6.16 1.88 10.69
CA VAL A 73 -5.95 1.11 11.91
C VAL A 73 -6.12 2.03 13.11
N ASN A 74 -6.89 1.57 14.09
CA ASN A 74 -6.94 2.19 15.41
C ASN A 74 -5.84 1.58 16.29
N CYS A 75 -4.77 2.33 16.52
CA CYS A 75 -3.62 1.90 17.29
C CYS A 75 -3.87 1.73 18.79
N ARG A 76 -5.06 2.09 19.31
CA ARG A 76 -5.43 1.78 20.72
C ARG A 76 -5.77 0.31 20.92
N ASN A 77 -6.33 -0.35 19.90
CA ASN A 77 -6.85 -1.73 20.01
C ASN A 77 -6.55 -2.60 18.77
N LEU A 78 -5.74 -2.10 17.84
CA LEU A 78 -5.32 -2.77 16.59
C LEU A 78 -6.48 -3.19 15.67
N SER A 79 -7.67 -2.63 15.88
CA SER A 79 -8.79 -2.83 14.95
C SER A 79 -8.53 -2.10 13.64
N ILE A 80 -9.07 -2.65 12.55
CA ILE A 80 -8.86 -2.14 11.19
C ILE A 80 -10.19 -1.95 10.47
N ARG A 81 -10.26 -0.95 9.59
CA ARG A 81 -11.34 -0.80 8.62
C ARG A 81 -10.79 -0.39 7.26
N ASP A 82 -11.45 -0.85 6.22
CA ASP A 82 -11.18 -0.41 4.85
C ASP A 82 -11.99 0.87 4.59
N ILE A 83 -11.37 1.89 4.00
CA ILE A 83 -12.01 3.17 3.68
C ILE A 83 -12.55 3.16 2.24
N LYS A 84 -11.72 2.69 1.32
CA LYS A 84 -12.03 2.59 -0.12
C LYS A 84 -11.15 1.54 -0.77
N TYR A 85 -11.61 0.99 -1.89
CA TYR A 85 -10.82 0.06 -2.68
C TYR A 85 -11.00 0.29 -4.18
N PHE A 86 -10.03 -0.24 -4.93
CA PHE A 86 -9.86 -0.06 -6.36
C PHE A 86 -9.48 -1.41 -6.98
N THR A 87 -10.23 -1.86 -8.00
CA THR A 87 -9.95 -3.12 -8.69
C THR A 87 -9.39 -2.89 -10.09
N TYR A 88 -8.49 -3.77 -10.49
CA TYR A 88 -7.79 -3.67 -11.76
C TYR A 88 -7.82 -5.02 -12.49
N LYS A 89 -8.03 -4.96 -13.81
CA LYS A 89 -8.00 -6.16 -14.68
C LYS A 89 -6.57 -6.66 -14.90
N ASN A 90 -5.55 -5.85 -14.61
CA ASN A 90 -4.15 -6.22 -14.70
C ASN A 90 -3.54 -6.42 -13.31
N LYS A 91 -2.37 -7.07 -13.28
CA LYS A 91 -1.58 -7.27 -12.05
C LYS A 91 -1.02 -5.94 -11.53
N MET A 92 -0.67 -5.92 -10.25
CA MET A 92 0.04 -4.81 -9.59
C MET A 92 -0.64 -3.44 -9.71
N GLY A 93 -1.97 -3.38 -9.71
CA GLY A 93 -2.73 -2.12 -9.73
C GLY A 93 -2.58 -1.34 -11.04
N LYS A 94 -2.12 -1.99 -12.12
CA LYS A 94 -1.83 -1.34 -13.40
C LYS A 94 -3.07 -1.21 -14.27
N GLY A 95 -3.03 -0.24 -15.18
CA GLY A 95 -4.08 0.02 -16.15
C GLY A 95 -5.27 0.78 -15.56
N LYS A 96 -6.34 0.89 -16.35
CA LYS A 96 -7.55 1.61 -15.93
C LYS A 96 -8.26 0.84 -14.82
N ASN A 97 -8.49 1.50 -13.69
CA ASN A 97 -9.42 1.03 -12.67
C ASN A 97 -10.78 0.77 -13.33
N PHE A 98 -11.34 -0.42 -13.15
CA PHE A 98 -12.65 -0.76 -13.72
C PHE A 98 -13.77 -0.75 -12.70
N TYR A 99 -13.43 -0.74 -11.40
CA TYR A 99 -14.39 -0.58 -10.33
C TYR A 99 -13.73 0.02 -9.07
N SER A 100 -14.46 0.89 -8.40
CA SER A 100 -14.08 1.50 -7.13
C SER A 100 -15.24 1.38 -6.15
N GLY A 101 -14.96 1.11 -4.88
CA GLY A 101 -16.00 0.93 -3.87
C GLY A 101 -15.61 1.52 -2.51
N LYS A 102 -16.63 1.77 -1.69
CA LYS A 102 -16.49 2.12 -0.28
C LYS A 102 -17.12 1.00 0.54
N PRO A 103 -16.33 0.17 1.24
CA PRO A 103 -16.87 -0.88 2.07
C PRO A 103 -17.57 -0.27 3.30
N LYS A 104 -18.41 -1.07 3.98
CA LYS A 104 -19.03 -0.65 5.25
C LYS A 104 -17.90 -0.34 6.24
N LYS A 105 -17.90 0.87 6.81
CA LYS A 105 -16.83 1.41 7.68
C LYS A 105 -16.81 0.80 9.10
N ASN A 106 -17.24 -0.45 9.23
CA ASN A 106 -17.26 -1.15 10.50
C ASN A 106 -15.83 -1.55 10.88
N TRP A 107 -15.47 -1.26 12.13
CA TRP A 107 -14.21 -1.72 12.69
C TRP A 107 -14.21 -3.25 12.81
N LYS A 108 -13.13 -3.87 12.35
CA LYS A 108 -12.88 -5.30 12.51
C LYS A 108 -11.78 -5.50 13.53
N ASN A 109 -12.05 -6.27 14.57
CA ASN A 109 -11.03 -6.68 15.52
C ASN A 109 -10.06 -7.65 14.84
N THR A 110 -8.78 -7.47 15.09
CA THR A 110 -7.74 -8.37 14.58
C THR A 110 -7.41 -9.41 15.64
N LYS A 111 -7.32 -10.68 15.24
CA LYS A 111 -7.02 -11.79 16.16
C LYS A 111 -5.51 -11.96 16.27
N LYS A 112 -4.98 -12.03 17.48
CA LYS A 112 -3.56 -12.33 17.74
C LYS A 112 -3.15 -13.62 17.03
N GLY A 113 -1.96 -13.62 16.41
CA GLY A 113 -1.46 -14.71 15.58
C GLY A 113 -1.87 -14.66 14.10
N THR A 114 -2.68 -13.67 13.69
CA THR A 114 -2.95 -13.42 12.26
C THR A 114 -1.94 -12.45 11.67
N SER A 115 -1.66 -12.57 10.37
CA SER A 115 -0.76 -11.65 9.66
C SER A 115 -1.25 -10.20 9.71
N VAL A 116 -2.56 -9.98 9.71
CA VAL A 116 -3.17 -8.64 9.84
C VAL A 116 -2.90 -8.06 11.23
N TYR A 117 -3.07 -8.85 12.29
CA TYR A 117 -2.74 -8.39 13.65
C TYR A 117 -1.27 -7.99 13.76
N PHE A 118 -0.36 -8.85 13.28
CA PHE A 118 1.07 -8.59 13.32
C PHE A 118 1.45 -7.32 12.55
N LEU A 119 0.92 -7.12 11.34
CA LEU A 119 1.16 -5.92 10.57
C LEU A 119 0.66 -4.66 11.31
N ASN A 120 -0.54 -4.69 11.87
CA ASN A 120 -1.10 -3.56 12.62
C ASN A 120 -0.26 -3.23 13.85
N GLU A 121 0.20 -4.24 14.59
CA GLU A 121 1.07 -4.08 15.75
C GLU A 121 2.39 -3.41 15.36
N VAL A 122 3.07 -3.91 14.33
CA VAL A 122 4.33 -3.32 13.82
C VAL A 122 4.14 -1.89 13.34
N LEU A 123 3.10 -1.62 12.56
CA LEU A 123 2.82 -0.27 12.06
C LEU A 123 2.55 0.71 13.22
N CYS A 124 1.72 0.31 14.18
CA CYS A 124 1.38 1.15 15.33
C CYS A 124 2.53 1.35 16.33
N ASP A 125 3.48 0.42 16.39
CA ASP A 125 4.71 0.54 17.20
C ASP A 125 5.76 1.45 16.53
N ARG A 126 5.98 1.28 15.22
CA ARG A 126 7.14 1.88 14.52
C ARG A 126 6.86 3.21 13.83
N VAL A 127 5.61 3.50 13.47
CA VAL A 127 5.26 4.76 12.80
C VAL A 127 4.95 5.78 13.88
N LEU A 128 5.87 6.72 14.10
CA LEU A 128 5.72 7.79 15.09
C LEU A 128 4.74 8.87 14.61
N LYS A 129 4.21 9.67 15.56
CA LYS A 129 3.36 10.84 15.27
C LYS A 129 4.18 12.00 14.72
#